data_AF-A0A7W1VV04-F1
#
_entry.id   AF-A0A7W1VV04-F1
#
_cell.length_a   1.000
_cell.length_b   1.000
_cell.length_c   1.000
_cell.angle_alpha   90.00
_cell.angle_beta   90.00
_cell.angle_gamma   90.00
#
_symmetry.space_group_name_H-M   'P 1'
#
loop_
_entity.id
_entity.type
_entity.pdbx_description
1 polymer ?
#
loop_
_entity_poly.entity_id
_entity_poly.type
_entity_poly.pdbx_seq_one_letter_code
_entity_poly.pdbx_strand_id
1 'polypeptide(L)'
;MHVIKFEGVRLPTFASFLDVAAAIVDVPEDTAKWFWRFTICAGRRADSPSGEVRRHSQALLAALPTSDGSIADMLRERFPDYEPAHILGEWRSSLQQIIELASEREICHWYGDDSEIKRPSA
;
A
#
# COMPACT_ATOMS: atom_id res chain seq x y z
N MET A 1 12.58 1.91 4.65
CA MET A 1 11.24 2.19 4.10
C MET A 1 11.46 2.75 2.73
N HIS A 2 11.18 2.01 1.66
CA HIS A 2 11.34 2.53 0.30
C HIS A 2 10.08 3.26 -0.12
N VAL A 3 10.22 4.12 -1.12
CA VAL A 3 9.09 4.76 -1.78
C VAL A 3 8.64 3.87 -2.92
N ILE A 4 7.36 3.50 -2.97
CA ILE A 4 6.82 2.77 -4.12
C ILE A 4 6.44 3.77 -5.22
N LYS A 5 7.01 3.60 -6.40
CA LYS A 5 6.61 4.30 -7.63
C LYS A 5 5.76 3.35 -8.47
N PHE A 6 4.48 3.63 -8.59
CA PHE A 6 3.52 2.86 -9.38
C PHE A 6 3.22 3.60 -10.68
N GLU A 7 3.51 3.00 -11.83
CA GLU A 7 3.37 3.65 -13.14
C GLU A 7 4.06 5.03 -13.24
N GLY A 8 5.20 5.18 -12.56
CA GLY A 8 5.95 6.43 -12.50
C GLY A 8 5.40 7.45 -11.48
N VAL A 9 4.23 7.20 -10.89
CA VAL A 9 3.65 8.02 -9.83
C VAL A 9 4.14 7.56 -8.47
N ARG A 10 4.62 8.50 -7.67
CA ARG A 10 5.03 8.24 -6.29
C ARG A 10 3.79 8.04 -5.41
N LEU A 11 3.68 6.86 -4.80
CA LEU A 11 2.63 6.59 -3.82
C LEU A 11 2.94 7.24 -2.47
N PRO A 12 1.91 7.47 -1.62
CA PRO A 12 2.07 7.85 -0.22
C PRO A 12 3.06 6.95 0.53
N THR A 13 3.67 7.50 1.57
CA THR A 13 4.72 6.84 2.34
C THR A 13 4.25 5.49 2.91
N PHE A 14 3.03 5.43 3.44
CA PHE A 14 2.48 4.23 4.02
C PHE A 14 2.09 3.14 2.99
N ALA A 15 2.20 3.41 1.68
CA ALA A 15 1.99 2.40 0.64
C ALA A 15 2.96 1.21 0.77
N SER A 16 4.17 1.42 1.32
CA SER A 16 5.13 0.35 1.59
C SER A 16 4.71 -0.61 2.71
N PHE A 17 3.55 -0.36 3.35
CA PHE A 17 2.98 -1.16 4.43
C PHE A 17 1.57 -1.66 4.09
N LEU A 18 1.18 -1.71 2.81
CA LEU A 18 -0.12 -2.28 2.41
C LEU A 18 -0.23 -3.78 2.69
N ASP A 19 0.90 -4.48 2.83
CA ASP A 19 0.95 -5.86 3.35
C ASP A 19 0.53 -5.93 4.82
N VAL A 20 0.92 -4.95 5.63
CA VAL A 20 0.46 -4.81 7.03
C VAL A 20 -1.03 -4.54 7.06
N ALA A 21 -1.53 -3.65 6.20
CA ALA A 21 -2.96 -3.39 6.08
C ALA A 21 -3.74 -4.69 5.77
N ALA A 22 -3.27 -5.46 4.78
CA ALA A 22 -3.86 -6.74 4.40
C ALA A 22 -3.85 -7.77 5.53
N ALA A 23 -2.79 -7.80 6.35
CA ALA A 23 -2.71 -8.69 7.50
C ALA A 23 -3.67 -8.30 8.64
N ILE A 24 -3.95 -7.00 8.81
CA ILE A 24 -4.81 -6.49 9.89
C ILE A 24 -6.30 -6.73 9.59
N VAL A 25 -6.74 -6.55 8.34
CA VAL A 25 -8.17 -6.55 7.99
C VAL A 25 -8.69 -7.88 7.42
N ASP A 26 -7.90 -8.95 7.54
CA ASP A 26 -8.28 -10.32 7.15
C ASP A 26 -8.84 -10.45 5.72
N VAL A 27 -8.06 -10.01 4.73
CA VAL A 27 -8.39 -10.19 3.31
C VAL A 27 -8.16 -11.64 2.86
N PRO A 28 -8.74 -12.08 1.72
CA PRO A 28 -8.42 -13.39 1.15
C PRO A 28 -6.92 -13.63 1.01
N GLU A 29 -6.47 -14.87 1.25
CA GLU A 29 -5.04 -15.24 1.28
C GLU A 29 -4.28 -14.78 0.02
N ASP A 30 -4.89 -14.92 -1.15
CA ASP A 30 -4.29 -14.47 -2.41
C ASP A 30 -4.06 -12.96 -2.44
N THR A 31 -4.95 -12.17 -1.83
CA THR A 31 -4.79 -10.71 -1.69
C THR A 31 -3.68 -10.37 -0.72
N ALA A 32 -3.61 -11.05 0.42
CA ALA A 32 -2.50 -10.86 1.37
C ALA A 32 -1.14 -11.18 0.72
N LYS A 33 -1.04 -12.30 0.00
CA LYS A 33 0.16 -12.69 -0.76
C LYS A 33 0.52 -11.68 -1.84
N TRP A 34 -0.48 -11.16 -2.55
CA TRP A 34 -0.24 -10.15 -3.58
C TRP A 34 0.35 -8.88 -2.97
N PHE A 35 -0.21 -8.38 -1.87
CA PHE A 35 0.33 -7.19 -1.20
C PHE A 35 1.71 -7.41 -0.59
N TRP A 36 1.99 -8.60 -0.06
CA TRP A 36 3.34 -8.96 0.35
C TRP A 36 4.33 -8.87 -0.82
N ARG A 37 3.98 -9.41 -2.00
CA ARG A 37 4.82 -9.30 -3.21
C ARG A 37 4.95 -7.85 -3.70
N PHE A 38 3.88 -7.08 -3.58
CA PHE A 38 3.84 -5.67 -3.94
C PHE A 38 4.83 -4.85 -3.10
N THR A 39 4.87 -5.04 -1.79
CA THR A 39 5.70 -4.25 -0.87
C THR A 39 7.16 -4.72 -0.80
N ILE A 40 7.51 -5.95 -1.18
CA ILE A 40 8.92 -6.40 -1.20
C ILE A 40 9.70 -6.02 -2.49
N CYS A 41 9.25 -4.99 -3.21
CA CYS A 41 9.82 -4.56 -4.50
C CYS A 41 11.04 -3.63 -4.39
N ALA A 42 11.67 -3.52 -3.22
CA ALA A 42 12.86 -2.69 -3.01
C ALA A 42 13.96 -3.01 -4.04
N GLY A 43 14.37 -2.00 -4.80
CA GLY A 43 15.39 -2.12 -5.85
C GLY A 43 14.97 -2.98 -7.06
N ARG A 44 13.70 -3.39 -7.17
CA ARG A 44 13.21 -4.30 -8.23
C ARG A 44 12.00 -3.72 -8.93
N ARG A 45 12.00 -3.76 -10.26
CA ARG A 45 10.81 -3.51 -11.06
C ARG A 45 9.95 -4.78 -11.02
N ALA A 46 8.68 -4.61 -10.71
CA ALA A 46 7.68 -5.66 -10.76
C ALA A 46 6.54 -5.25 -11.69
N ASP A 47 5.80 -6.24 -12.17
CA ASP A 47 4.65 -6.04 -13.04
C ASP A 47 3.52 -7.03 -12.72
N SER A 48 2.30 -6.67 -13.11
CA SER A 48 1.11 -7.49 -12.96
C SER A 48 0.00 -7.04 -13.92
N PRO A 49 -0.84 -7.95 -14.43
CA PRO A 49 -2.03 -7.56 -15.19
C PRO A 49 -2.91 -6.60 -14.39
N SER A 50 -3.46 -5.57 -15.04
CA SER A 50 -4.28 -4.56 -14.37
C SER A 50 -5.57 -5.11 -13.76
N GLY A 51 -6.08 -6.22 -14.30
CA GLY A 51 -7.18 -6.97 -13.70
C GLY A 51 -6.86 -7.45 -12.29
N GLU A 52 -5.67 -8.01 -12.09
CA GLU A 52 -5.22 -8.51 -10.78
C GLU A 52 -4.95 -7.37 -9.80
N VAL A 53 -4.27 -6.32 -10.28
CA VAL A 53 -4.00 -5.11 -9.49
C VAL A 53 -5.30 -4.51 -8.95
N ARG A 54 -6.31 -4.31 -9.83
CA ARG A 54 -7.60 -3.75 -9.42
C ARG A 54 -8.33 -4.67 -8.47
N ARG A 55 -8.39 -5.97 -8.77
CA ARG A 55 -9.06 -6.98 -7.93
C ARG A 55 -8.53 -6.94 -6.49
N HIS A 56 -7.21 -6.99 -6.32
CA HIS A 56 -6.59 -6.98 -5.00
C HIS A 56 -6.72 -5.62 -4.31
N SER A 57 -6.53 -4.52 -5.03
CA SER A 57 -6.63 -3.17 -4.46
C SER A 57 -8.05 -2.84 -4.01
N GLN A 58 -9.05 -3.25 -4.78
CA GLN A 58 -10.47 -3.09 -4.42
C GLN A 58 -10.84 -3.95 -3.21
N ALA A 59 -10.36 -5.20 -3.16
CA ALA A 59 -10.61 -6.10 -2.02
C ALA A 59 -10.04 -5.52 -0.71
N LEU A 60 -8.81 -5.02 -0.73
CA LEU A 60 -8.23 -4.39 0.46
C LEU A 60 -8.93 -3.08 0.81
N LEU A 61 -9.23 -2.23 -0.18
CA LEU A 61 -9.92 -0.95 0.06
C LEU A 61 -11.30 -1.14 0.70
N ALA A 62 -12.02 -2.19 0.30
CA ALA A 62 -13.32 -2.54 0.85
C ALA A 62 -13.24 -3.09 2.29
N ALA A 63 -12.14 -3.76 2.64
CA ALA A 63 -11.91 -4.32 3.98
C ALA A 63 -11.39 -3.28 4.98
N LEU A 64 -10.80 -2.17 4.53
CA LEU A 64 -10.33 -1.11 5.42
C LEU A 64 -11.51 -0.46 6.18
N PRO A 65 -11.42 -0.32 7.53
CA PRO A 65 -12.49 0.27 8.33
C PRO A 65 -12.63 1.76 8.06
N THR A 66 -13.86 2.27 8.01
CA THR A 66 -14.16 3.69 7.76
C THR A 66 -13.82 4.60 8.93
N SER A 67 -13.61 4.03 10.12
CA SER A 67 -13.23 4.73 11.34
C SER A 67 -12.07 4.04 12.04
N ASP A 68 -11.24 4.82 12.73
CA ASP A 68 -9.99 4.34 13.34
C ASP A 68 -10.20 3.29 14.46
N GLY A 69 -11.37 3.25 15.08
CA GLY A 69 -11.59 2.55 16.35
C GLY A 69 -11.29 1.05 16.37
N SER A 70 -11.42 0.32 15.25
CA SER A 70 -11.19 -1.14 15.25
C SER A 70 -9.74 -1.55 15.12
N ILE A 71 -8.87 -0.68 14.59
CA ILE A 71 -7.47 -1.01 14.31
C ILE A 71 -6.47 0.04 14.84
N ALA A 72 -6.96 1.12 15.46
CA ALA A 72 -6.14 2.21 15.97
C ALA A 72 -5.07 1.74 16.96
N ASP A 73 -5.40 0.83 17.88
CA ASP A 73 -4.44 0.37 18.88
C ASP A 73 -3.29 -0.43 18.25
N MET A 74 -3.60 -1.29 17.28
CA MET A 74 -2.57 -2.00 16.51
C MET A 74 -1.70 -1.03 15.69
N LEU A 75 -2.30 0.01 15.12
CA LEU A 75 -1.57 1.04 14.39
C LEU A 75 -0.66 1.86 15.31
N ARG A 76 -1.12 2.23 16.51
CA ARG A 76 -0.30 2.94 17.51
C ARG A 76 0.85 2.07 18.01
N GLU A 77 0.62 0.79 18.22
CA GLU A 77 1.68 -0.15 18.62
C GLU A 77 2.74 -0.28 17.51
N ARG A 78 2.29 -0.38 16.25
CA ARG A 78 3.18 -0.62 15.11
C ARG A 78 3.90 0.64 14.62
N PHE A 79 3.24 1.80 14.71
CA PHE A 79 3.68 3.09 14.18
C PHE A 79 3.44 4.19 15.22
N PRO A 80 4.18 4.18 16.35
CA PRO A 80 3.90 5.04 17.51
C PRO A 80 4.04 6.54 17.21
N ASP A 81 4.79 6.92 16.17
CA ASP A 81 5.04 8.31 15.80
C ASP A 81 3.96 8.91 14.87
N TYR A 82 2.92 8.14 14.53
CA TYR A 82 1.92 8.55 13.54
C TYR A 82 0.49 8.33 14.04
N GLU A 83 -0.38 9.28 13.73
CA GLU A 83 -1.81 9.16 14.02
C GLU A 83 -2.45 8.05 13.16
N PRO A 84 -3.21 7.10 13.74
CA PRO A 84 -3.87 6.02 12.98
C PRO A 84 -4.70 6.52 11.79
N ALA A 85 -5.41 7.64 11.97
CA ALA A 85 -6.20 8.28 10.91
C ALA A 85 -5.36 8.66 9.69
N HIS A 86 -4.13 9.13 9.92
CA HIS A 86 -3.22 9.54 8.86
C HIS A 86 -2.73 8.32 8.07
N ILE A 87 -2.34 7.23 8.76
CA ILE A 87 -1.93 5.97 8.13
C ILE A 87 -3.06 5.40 7.28
N LEU A 88 -4.28 5.36 7.84
CA LEU A 88 -5.46 4.88 7.14
C LEU A 88 -5.80 5.72 5.91
N GLY A 89 -5.68 7.04 6.03
CA GLY A 89 -5.85 7.97 4.92
C GLY A 89 -4.85 7.70 3.79
N GLU A 90 -3.57 7.50 4.12
CA GLU A 90 -2.54 7.18 3.14
C GLU A 90 -2.76 5.82 2.47
N TRP A 91 -3.16 4.78 3.22
CA TRP A 91 -3.51 3.48 2.62
C TRP A 91 -4.67 3.59 1.64
N ARG A 92 -5.75 4.29 2.02
CA ARG A 92 -6.92 4.50 1.14
C ARG A 92 -6.52 5.26 -0.12
N SER A 93 -5.81 6.37 0.05
CA SER A 93 -5.35 7.20 -1.08
C SER A 93 -4.42 6.41 -2.02
N SER A 94 -3.52 5.59 -1.47
CA SER A 94 -2.64 4.73 -2.26
C SER A 94 -3.44 3.72 -3.10
N LEU A 95 -4.42 3.05 -2.49
CA LEU A 95 -5.25 2.05 -3.16
C LEU A 95 -6.12 2.69 -4.26
N GLN A 96 -6.69 3.86 -4.00
CA GLN A 96 -7.45 4.61 -5.01
C GLN A 96 -6.58 4.98 -6.21
N GLN A 97 -5.39 5.54 -5.98
CA GLN A 97 -4.46 5.87 -7.05
C GLN A 97 -4.03 4.64 -7.86
N ILE A 98 -3.74 3.52 -7.19
CA ILE A 98 -3.39 2.26 -7.87
C ILE A 98 -4.55 1.80 -8.77
N ILE A 99 -5.79 1.86 -8.29
CA ILE A 99 -6.99 1.46 -9.05
C ILE A 99 -7.20 2.36 -10.27
N GLU A 100 -7.08 3.68 -10.09
CA GLU A 100 -7.21 4.67 -11.16
C GLU A 100 -6.17 4.43 -12.26
N LEU A 101 -4.89 4.37 -11.89
CA LEU A 101 -3.79 4.13 -12.84
C LEU A 101 -3.90 2.77 -13.54
N ALA A 102 -4.37 1.74 -12.84
CA ALA A 102 -4.59 0.42 -13.43
C ALA A 102 -5.76 0.39 -14.41
N SER A 103 -6.68 1.35 -14.37
CA SER A 103 -7.84 1.36 -15.26
C SER A 103 -7.51 1.80 -16.68
N GLU A 104 -6.35 2.42 -16.89
CA GLU A 104 -5.91 2.98 -18.17
C GLU A 104 -4.96 2.04 -18.95
N ARG A 105 -4.62 0.87 -18.40
CA ARG A 105 -3.54 0.00 -18.91
C ARG A 105 -3.89 -1.48 -18.81
N GLU A 106 -3.24 -2.31 -19.62
CA GLU A 106 -3.37 -3.78 -19.56
C GLU A 106 -2.42 -4.42 -18.54
N ILE A 107 -1.19 -3.89 -18.44
CA ILE A 107 -0.15 -4.34 -17.51
C ILE A 107 0.30 -3.14 -16.70
N CYS A 108 0.36 -3.32 -15.39
CA CYS A 108 0.88 -2.33 -14.46
C CYS A 108 2.30 -2.69 -14.01
N HIS A 109 3.06 -1.69 -13.59
CA HIS A 109 4.45 -1.77 -13.17
C HIS A 109 4.68 -0.91 -11.95
N TRP A 110 5.54 -1.38 -11.06
CA TRP A 110 5.99 -0.60 -9.93
C TRP A 110 7.43 -0.91 -9.57
N TYR A 111 8.02 -0.01 -8.78
CA TYR A 111 9.40 -0.09 -8.33
C TYR A 111 9.54 0.47 -6.93
N GLY A 112 10.26 -0.23 -6.05
CA GLY A 112 10.64 0.28 -4.74
C GLY A 112 11.94 1.07 -4.80
N ASP A 113 11.87 2.37 -4.55
CA ASP A 113 12.99 3.30 -4.55
C ASP A 113 13.55 3.51 -3.13
N ASP A 114 14.75 2.98 -2.88
CA ASP A 114 15.48 3.12 -1.62
C ASP A 114 16.28 4.44 -1.52
N SER A 115 16.38 5.22 -2.60
CA SER A 115 17.20 6.44 -2.64
C SER A 115 16.51 7.66 -2.02
N GLU A 116 15.18 7.60 -1.87
CA GLU A 116 14.37 8.73 -1.38
C GLU A 116 14.09 8.71 0.13
N ILE A 117 14.78 7.85 0.90
CA ILE A 117 14.68 7.83 2.37
C ILE A 117 15.40 9.05 2.96
N LYS A 118 14.73 10.20 2.95
CA LYS A 118 15.16 11.34 3.78
C LYS A 118 15.01 10.94 5.24
N ARG A 119 16.12 10.61 5.90
CA ARG A 119 16.18 10.60 7.37
C ARG A 119 15.71 11.97 7.87
N PRO A 120 14.86 12.07 8.89
CA PRO A 120 14.63 13.35 9.54
C PRO A 120 16.00 13.88 10.00
N SER A 121 16.30 15.12 9.63
CA SER A 121 17.50 15.81 10.11
C SER A 121 17.44 15.86 11.63
N ALA A 122 18.51 15.37 12.26
CA ALA A 122 18.71 15.40 13.70
C ALA A 122 18.74 16.83 14.25
#